data_AF-A0A8B6BRL6-F1
#
_entry.id   AF-A0A8B6BRL6-F1
#
_cell.length_a   1.000
_cell.length_b   1.000
_cell.length_c   1.000
_cell.angle_alpha   90.00
_cell.angle_beta   90.00
_cell.angle_gamma   90.00
#
_symmetry.space_group_name_H-M   'P 1'
#
loop_
_entity.id
_entity.type
_entity.pdbx_description
1 polymer ?
#
loop_
_entity_poly.entity_id
_entity_poly.type
_entity_poly.pdbx_seq_one_letter_code
_entity_poly.pdbx_strand_id
1 'polypeptide(L)'
;MSKWIKIYFSGYVVIGVIYILIVSGIQLCGTFPILLISETGNSSHIVKYILREDKETMSYERNKITFENIGPSTSRKNDMLTHNGALCPVFEQRLGNNIFQFASTFGIAKSKNMTIILNKNDRINRIFKLAIEVRKDTSVCNSFKVRNEKLSATHDKNLTNFNQKESFRLRHYLQSWKYFFPFIKELKKQLTFRAEIVNNVRENIVKILHKYNNVSSYNTTLVGVHIRRGDIVKSRNWNVATPEYLIRAVNYFKDRYKNIIFIVASNEMPWAKKYMPSDISVEFIQNKAEVDMATLASCNHTIITVGSFGWWSGWLAGGEVTYFKWPAKQGSGLEKRMNYTDYFYPGWIGL
;
A
#
# COMPACT_ATOMS: atom_id res chain seq x y z
N MET A 1 -27.86 33.25 -4.50
CA MET A 1 -27.13 34.22 -3.65
C MET A 1 -26.30 33.43 -2.65
N SER A 2 -24.97 33.47 -2.77
CA SER A 2 -24.05 32.84 -1.82
C SER A 2 -23.88 33.76 -0.60
N LYS A 3 -24.19 33.27 0.60
CA LYS A 3 -23.91 33.97 1.87
C LYS A 3 -22.70 33.33 2.54
N TRP A 4 -21.75 34.17 2.95
CA TRP A 4 -20.62 33.76 3.80
C TRP A 4 -20.93 34.16 5.24
N ILE A 5 -20.77 33.23 6.19
CA ILE A 5 -20.96 33.50 7.62
C ILE A 5 -19.59 33.44 8.32
N LYS A 6 -19.30 34.46 9.14
CA LYS A 6 -18.08 34.54 9.94
C LYS A 6 -18.43 34.20 11.39
N ILE A 7 -17.81 33.17 11.94
CA ILE A 7 -18.03 32.72 13.33
C ILE A 7 -16.85 33.16 14.18
N TYR A 8 -17.12 33.86 15.29
CA TYR A 8 -16.12 34.25 16.29
C TYR A 8 -16.31 33.39 17.54
N PHE A 9 -15.22 32.87 18.11
CA PHE A 9 -15.22 32.14 19.37
C PHE A 9 -14.53 32.99 20.44
N SER A 10 -15.17 33.23 21.58
CA SER A 10 -14.52 33.93 22.70
C SER A 10 -13.68 32.95 23.53
N GLY A 11 -12.39 33.24 23.74
CA GLY A 11 -11.52 32.51 24.67
C GLY A 11 -10.58 31.46 24.05
N TYR A 12 -10.46 31.41 22.71
CA TYR A 12 -9.50 30.55 21.99
C TYR A 12 -8.94 31.29 20.76
N VAL A 13 -7.65 31.12 20.44
CA VAL A 13 -7.08 31.61 19.17
C VAL A 13 -7.52 30.71 18.02
N VAL A 14 -8.31 31.27 17.12
CA VAL A 14 -8.74 30.60 15.88
C VAL A 14 -7.63 30.71 14.84
N ILE A 15 -6.87 29.64 14.62
CA ILE A 15 -5.94 29.55 13.48
C ILE A 15 -6.74 29.07 12.26
N GLY A 16 -7.49 29.99 11.64
CA GLY A 16 -8.11 29.76 10.33
C GLY A 16 -9.56 30.24 10.22
N VAL A 17 -9.85 31.01 9.17
CA VAL A 17 -11.21 31.40 8.80
C VAL A 17 -11.81 30.29 7.94
N ILE A 18 -12.90 29.66 8.40
CA ILE A 18 -13.63 28.66 7.61
C ILE A 18 -14.65 29.40 6.74
N TYR A 19 -14.52 29.25 5.43
CA TYR A 19 -15.47 29.74 4.43
C TYR A 19 -16.35 28.57 3.98
N ILE A 20 -17.63 28.54 4.40
CA ILE A 20 -18.59 27.51 3.98
C ILE A 20 -19.44 28.07 2.83
N LEU A 21 -19.39 27.41 1.67
CA LEU A 21 -20.23 27.72 0.53
C LEU A 21 -21.59 27.03 0.70
N ILE A 22 -22.63 27.80 1.01
CA ILE A 22 -24.02 27.28 1.02
C ILE A 22 -24.58 27.44 -0.39
N VAL A 23 -24.72 26.33 -1.12
CA VAL A 23 -25.47 26.29 -2.37
C VAL A 23 -26.93 25.99 -2.03
N SER A 24 -27.82 26.92 -2.34
CA SER A 24 -29.25 26.77 -2.10
C SER A 24 -29.79 25.51 -2.77
N GLY A 25 -30.33 24.57 -1.98
CA GLY A 25 -31.01 23.37 -2.47
C GLY A 25 -30.37 22.03 -2.12
N ILE A 26 -29.23 22.00 -1.41
CA ILE A 26 -28.61 20.74 -0.94
C ILE A 26 -28.54 20.76 0.59
N GLN A 27 -29.26 19.85 1.24
CA GLN A 27 -29.11 19.55 2.67
C GLN A 27 -27.69 19.06 2.94
N LEU A 28 -26.85 19.89 3.59
CA LEU A 28 -25.56 19.47 4.12
C LEU A 28 -25.75 18.95 5.55
N CYS A 29 -26.19 17.70 5.69
CA CYS A 29 -26.02 16.96 6.95
C CYS A 29 -24.62 16.36 6.96
N GLY A 30 -23.67 17.03 7.60
CA GLY A 30 -22.29 16.54 7.73
C GLY A 30 -21.67 16.92 9.07
N THR A 31 -21.07 15.94 9.75
CA THR A 31 -20.15 16.18 10.87
C THR A 31 -18.76 16.49 10.33
N PHE A 32 -18.21 17.66 10.65
CA PHE A 32 -16.85 18.02 10.30
C PHE A 32 -15.99 18.09 11.57
N PRO A 33 -14.81 17.44 11.61
CA PRO A 33 -13.90 17.59 12.74
C PRO A 33 -13.21 18.96 12.67
N ILE A 34 -13.32 19.75 13.74
CA ILE A 34 -12.55 20.98 13.92
C ILE A 34 -11.56 20.74 15.07
N LEU A 35 -10.29 21.01 14.81
CA LEU A 35 -9.24 20.96 15.83
C LEU A 35 -9.15 22.35 16.47
N LEU A 36 -9.45 22.43 17.77
CA LEU A 36 -9.25 23.66 18.55
C LEU A 36 -8.04 23.46 19.47
N ILE A 37 -7.13 24.42 19.47
CA ILE A 37 -5.93 24.44 20.31
C ILE A 37 -6.12 25.54 21.36
N SER A 38 -5.97 25.19 22.63
CA SER A 38 -6.02 26.14 23.75
C SER A 38 -4.76 27.02 23.76
N GLU A 39 -4.92 28.33 24.02
CA GLU A 39 -3.81 29.28 24.20
C GLU A 39 -2.89 28.92 25.37
N THR A 40 -3.32 28.09 26.31
CA THR A 40 -2.51 27.69 27.48
C THR A 40 -1.62 26.46 27.26
N GLY A 41 -1.50 25.97 26.02
CA GLY A 41 -0.41 25.08 25.60
C GLY A 41 -0.43 23.63 26.11
N ASN A 42 -1.41 23.21 26.91
CA ASN A 42 -1.37 21.88 27.56
C ASN A 42 -2.50 20.90 27.21
N SER A 43 -3.36 21.18 26.23
CA SER A 43 -4.27 20.17 25.69
C SER A 43 -4.76 20.48 24.27
N SER A 44 -4.86 19.44 23.44
CA SER A 44 -5.58 19.44 22.18
C SER A 44 -6.88 18.66 22.33
N HIS A 45 -8.00 19.26 21.95
CA HIS A 45 -9.32 18.64 22.06
C HIS A 45 -9.99 18.54 20.69
N ILE A 46 -10.55 17.38 20.37
CA ILE A 46 -11.42 17.20 19.20
C ILE A 46 -12.86 17.35 19.68
N VAL A 47 -13.52 18.44 19.28
CA VAL A 47 -14.95 18.65 19.57
C VAL A 47 -15.76 18.33 18.31
N LYS A 48 -16.78 17.48 18.44
CA LYS A 48 -17.76 17.23 17.36
C LYS A 48 -18.88 18.25 17.47
N TYR A 49 -19.07 19.07 16.43
CA TYR A 49 -20.24 19.93 16.30
C TYR A 49 -21.26 19.30 15.36
N ILE A 50 -22.54 19.42 15.72
CA ILE A 50 -23.68 19.07 14.87
C ILE A 50 -24.38 20.39 14.53
N LEU A 51 -24.36 20.78 13.25
CA LEU A 51 -25.18 21.89 12.77
C LEU A 51 -26.58 21.35 12.50
N ARG A 52 -27.59 21.89 13.18
CA ARG A 52 -29.01 21.72 12.82
C ARG A 52 -29.55 23.06 12.38
N GLU A 53 -30.24 23.07 11.25
CA GLU A 53 -30.95 24.23 10.76
C GLU A 53 -32.37 24.18 11.36
N ASP A 54 -32.59 24.86 12.48
CA ASP A 54 -33.95 25.22 12.89
C ASP A 54 -34.23 26.63 12.38
N LYS A 55 -35.34 26.75 11.66
CA LYS A 55 -35.76 27.98 11.01
C LYS A 55 -35.91 29.07 12.07
N GLU A 56 -35.12 30.12 11.90
CA GLU A 56 -35.09 31.35 12.70
C GLU A 56 -34.50 31.15 14.11
N THR A 57 -33.32 31.74 14.32
CA THR A 57 -32.47 31.74 15.55
C THR A 57 -31.76 30.43 15.94
N MET A 58 -30.42 30.41 15.79
CA MET A 58 -29.54 29.43 16.45
C MET A 58 -29.57 29.65 17.96
N SER A 59 -30.27 28.80 18.71
CA SER A 59 -30.20 28.75 20.18
C SER A 59 -29.17 27.71 20.64
N TYR A 60 -28.50 28.00 21.75
CA TYR A 60 -27.39 27.22 22.31
C TYR A 60 -27.92 26.33 23.44
N GLU A 61 -28.14 25.04 23.20
CA GLU A 61 -28.47 24.10 24.29
C GLU A 61 -27.19 23.61 24.99
N ARG A 62 -27.05 24.02 26.25
CA ARG A 62 -25.96 23.64 27.14
C ARG A 62 -26.24 22.26 27.74
N ASN A 63 -26.16 21.19 26.93
CA ASN A 63 -26.30 19.84 27.45
C ASN A 63 -25.01 19.42 28.20
N LYS A 64 -25.19 19.14 29.50
CA LYS A 64 -24.21 18.72 30.50
C LYS A 64 -23.19 17.72 29.93
N ILE A 65 -21.93 18.14 29.85
CA ILE A 65 -20.81 17.23 29.68
C ILE A 65 -20.48 16.66 31.07
N THR A 66 -20.76 15.38 31.30
CA THR A 66 -20.20 14.64 32.43
C THR A 66 -18.75 14.28 32.11
N PHE A 67 -17.84 14.74 32.96
CA PHE A 67 -16.41 14.46 32.87
C PHE A 67 -16.08 13.15 33.60
N GLU A 68 -15.66 12.12 32.88
CA GLU A 68 -14.92 11.01 33.52
C GLU A 68 -13.45 11.41 33.63
N ASN A 69 -12.97 11.57 34.87
CA ASN A 69 -11.58 11.80 35.19
C ASN A 69 -10.76 10.53 34.89
N ILE A 70 -10.06 10.50 33.76
CA ILE A 70 -8.97 9.54 33.54
C ILE A 70 -7.69 10.20 34.06
N GLY A 71 -7.44 10.03 35.35
CA GLY A 71 -6.13 10.34 35.95
C GLY A 71 -5.04 9.40 35.43
N PRO A 72 -3.75 9.75 35.57
CA PRO A 72 -2.66 8.93 35.07
C PRO A 72 -2.63 7.59 35.81
N SER A 73 -2.90 6.50 35.10
CA SER A 73 -2.87 5.16 35.68
C SER A 73 -1.44 4.72 35.97
N THR A 74 -0.92 5.04 37.15
CA THR A 74 0.14 4.24 37.78
C THR A 74 -0.50 2.99 38.37
N SER A 75 -0.71 1.98 37.53
CA SER A 75 -0.86 0.61 38.00
C SER A 75 -0.19 -0.34 37.03
N ARG A 76 0.90 -0.99 37.48
CA ARG A 76 1.26 -2.32 36.99
C ARG A 76 0.10 -3.24 37.36
N LYS A 77 -0.91 -3.30 36.50
CA LYS A 77 -1.88 -4.38 36.49
C LYS A 77 -1.48 -5.27 35.33
N ASN A 78 -1.25 -6.53 35.65
CA ASN A 78 -1.20 -7.63 34.71
C ASN A 78 -2.51 -7.64 33.92
N ASP A 79 -2.56 -6.90 32.82
CA ASP A 79 -3.47 -7.23 31.74
C ASP A 79 -2.92 -8.51 31.12
N MET A 80 -3.37 -9.65 31.65
CA MET A 80 -3.42 -10.90 30.91
C MET A 80 -4.40 -10.70 29.75
N LEU A 81 -4.02 -9.90 28.77
CA LEU A 81 -4.41 -10.14 27.39
C LEU A 81 -3.90 -11.55 27.11
N THR A 82 -4.80 -12.53 27.10
CA THR A 82 -4.50 -13.86 26.58
C THR A 82 -4.13 -13.66 25.12
N HIS A 83 -2.86 -13.36 24.83
CA HIS A 83 -2.39 -13.27 23.46
C HIS A 83 -2.66 -14.63 22.83
N ASN A 84 -3.42 -14.62 21.74
CA ASN A 84 -3.46 -15.76 20.84
C ASN A 84 -2.02 -16.08 20.39
N GLY A 85 -1.81 -17.29 19.88
CA GLY A 85 -0.52 -17.75 19.40
C GLY A 85 0.14 -16.81 18.39
N ALA A 86 1.37 -17.12 18.03
CA ALA A 86 2.19 -16.27 17.18
C ALA A 86 2.32 -16.82 15.76
N LEU A 87 2.50 -15.93 14.80
CA LEU A 87 2.83 -16.26 13.41
C LEU A 87 4.21 -15.72 13.06
N CYS A 88 5.06 -16.58 12.49
CA CYS A 88 6.36 -16.21 11.96
C CYS A 88 6.35 -16.34 10.43
N PRO A 89 6.50 -15.24 9.67
CA PRO A 89 6.69 -15.34 8.23
C PRO A 89 8.07 -15.95 7.94
N VAL A 90 8.12 -16.94 7.05
CA VAL A 90 9.38 -17.50 6.56
C VAL A 90 9.73 -16.82 5.25
N PHE A 91 10.74 -15.94 5.25
CA PHE A 91 11.16 -15.22 4.05
C PHE A 91 11.93 -16.09 3.07
N GLU A 92 11.35 -16.30 1.89
CA GLU A 92 11.94 -17.11 0.83
C GLU A 92 11.95 -16.32 -0.49
N GLN A 93 12.99 -16.55 -1.30
CA GLN A 93 13.13 -15.96 -2.64
C GLN A 93 13.42 -14.44 -2.61
N ARG A 94 12.96 -13.71 -3.65
CA ARG A 94 13.30 -12.30 -3.88
C ARG A 94 12.26 -11.36 -3.27
N LEU A 95 12.56 -10.06 -3.28
CA LEU A 95 11.82 -9.00 -2.58
C LEU A 95 10.29 -9.11 -2.70
N GLY A 96 9.72 -9.20 -3.91
CA GLY A 96 8.27 -9.27 -4.08
C GLY A 96 7.61 -10.46 -3.38
N ASN A 97 8.31 -11.60 -3.25
CA ASN A 97 7.80 -12.77 -2.52
C ASN A 97 7.87 -12.55 -1.02
N ASN A 98 8.95 -11.92 -0.53
CA ASN A 98 9.05 -11.56 0.88
C ASN A 98 7.94 -10.58 1.30
N ILE A 99 7.55 -9.64 0.43
CA ILE A 99 6.45 -8.72 0.73
C ILE A 99 5.11 -9.47 0.78
N PHE A 100 4.87 -10.43 -0.14
CA PHE A 100 3.70 -11.31 -0.04
C PHE A 100 3.67 -12.11 1.26
N GLN A 101 4.78 -12.73 1.64
CA GLN A 101 4.85 -13.50 2.88
C GLN A 101 4.58 -12.63 4.11
N PHE A 102 5.12 -11.41 4.15
CA PHE A 102 4.81 -10.45 5.19
C PHE A 102 3.34 -10.04 5.18
N ALA A 103 2.83 -9.57 4.04
CA ALA A 103 1.47 -9.03 3.91
C ALA A 103 0.39 -10.07 4.23
N SER A 104 0.54 -11.29 3.71
CA SER A 104 -0.39 -12.38 3.97
C SER A 104 -0.30 -12.84 5.42
N THR A 105 0.90 -12.95 6.00
CA THR A 105 1.05 -13.23 7.44
C THR A 105 0.40 -12.12 8.28
N PHE A 106 0.55 -10.86 7.89
CA PHE A 106 -0.08 -9.72 8.56
C PHE A 106 -1.60 -9.81 8.53
N GLY A 107 -2.18 -10.05 7.36
CA GLY A 107 -3.63 -10.18 7.23
C GLY A 107 -4.19 -11.37 8.00
N ILE A 108 -3.52 -12.53 7.95
CA ILE A 108 -3.91 -13.72 8.73
C ILE A 108 -3.82 -13.43 10.23
N ALA A 109 -2.72 -12.83 10.71
CA ALA A 109 -2.54 -12.50 12.11
C ALA A 109 -3.63 -11.54 12.61
N LYS A 110 -3.94 -10.50 11.83
CA LYS A 110 -5.00 -9.55 12.13
C LYS A 110 -6.37 -10.22 12.19
N SER A 111 -6.68 -11.13 11.26
CA SER A 111 -7.96 -11.85 11.25
C SER A 111 -8.20 -12.74 12.47
N LYS A 112 -7.12 -13.19 13.14
CA LYS A 112 -7.16 -14.11 14.28
C LYS A 112 -6.65 -13.49 15.59
N ASN A 113 -6.43 -12.18 15.62
CA ASN A 113 -5.85 -11.45 16.75
C ASN A 113 -4.53 -12.07 17.28
N MET A 114 -3.65 -12.49 16.36
CA MET A 114 -2.38 -13.15 16.68
C MET A 114 -1.21 -12.18 16.60
N THR A 115 -0.14 -12.51 17.33
CA THR A 115 1.11 -11.74 17.30
C THR A 115 1.97 -12.16 16.11
N ILE A 116 2.55 -11.20 15.41
CA ILE A 116 3.58 -11.49 14.39
C ILE A 116 4.94 -11.42 15.06
N ILE A 117 5.78 -12.43 14.86
CA ILE A 117 7.18 -12.41 15.30
C ILE A 117 8.05 -12.16 14.07
N LEU A 118 8.71 -11.01 14.05
CA LEU A 118 9.58 -10.57 12.96
C LEU A 118 10.95 -10.17 13.50
N ASN A 119 12.01 -10.52 12.77
CA ASN A 119 13.36 -10.14 13.17
C ASN A 119 13.65 -8.70 12.74
N LYS A 120 14.32 -7.92 13.62
CA LYS A 120 14.73 -6.55 13.31
C LYS A 120 15.63 -6.45 12.07
N ASN A 121 16.37 -7.53 11.76
CA ASN A 121 17.30 -7.60 10.66
C ASN A 121 16.65 -8.13 9.36
N ASP A 122 15.36 -8.48 9.39
CA ASP A 122 14.67 -8.95 8.19
C ASP A 122 14.66 -7.86 7.12
N ARG A 123 14.84 -8.29 5.86
CA ARG A 123 14.91 -7.38 4.70
C ARG A 123 13.68 -6.47 4.63
N ILE A 124 12.49 -6.98 4.96
CA ILE A 124 11.24 -6.21 4.97
C ILE A 124 11.34 -5.05 5.97
N ASN A 125 11.86 -5.28 7.18
CA ASN A 125 12.05 -4.20 8.16
C ASN A 125 13.12 -3.20 7.75
N ARG A 126 14.13 -3.60 6.95
CA ARG A 126 15.13 -2.65 6.41
C ARG A 126 14.57 -1.76 5.30
N ILE A 127 13.54 -2.20 4.59
CA ILE A 127 12.95 -1.45 3.46
C ILE A 127 11.79 -0.58 3.93
N PHE A 128 10.93 -1.13 4.78
CA PHE A 128 9.72 -0.48 5.23
C PHE A 128 9.82 -0.04 6.69
N LYS A 129 9.18 1.08 7.01
CA LYS A 129 8.93 1.56 8.36
C LYS A 129 7.72 0.80 8.92
N LEU A 130 7.97 -0.42 9.39
CA LEU A 130 6.94 -1.25 10.02
C LEU A 130 6.44 -0.59 11.31
N ALA A 131 5.13 -0.61 11.52
CA ALA A 131 4.49 -0.12 12.74
C ALA A 131 4.21 -1.25 13.75
N ILE A 132 4.50 -2.50 13.40
CA ILE A 132 4.51 -3.63 14.34
C ILE A 132 5.85 -3.70 15.09
N GLU A 133 5.83 -4.37 16.25
CA GLU A 133 7.04 -4.68 17.01
C GLU A 133 7.96 -5.64 16.23
N VAL A 134 9.26 -5.36 16.25
CA VAL A 134 10.31 -6.23 15.69
C VAL A 134 11.28 -6.65 16.79
N ARG A 135 11.79 -7.88 16.73
CA ARG A 135 12.57 -8.50 17.80
C ARG A 135 14.02 -8.75 17.38
N LYS A 136 14.94 -8.70 18.35
CA LYS A 136 16.35 -9.12 18.12
C LYS A 136 16.44 -10.64 17.98
N ASP A 137 15.78 -11.34 18.90
CA ASP A 137 15.72 -12.80 18.93
C ASP A 137 14.35 -13.28 18.45
N THR A 138 14.38 -14.18 17.48
CA THR A 138 13.23 -14.87 16.88
C THR A 138 13.40 -16.39 16.92
N SER A 139 14.34 -16.90 17.73
CA SER A 139 14.64 -18.33 17.90
C SER A 139 13.42 -19.15 18.30
N VAL A 140 12.47 -18.55 19.04
CA VAL A 140 11.18 -19.16 19.40
C VAL A 140 10.40 -19.64 18.17
N CYS A 141 10.56 -18.99 17.01
CA CYS A 141 9.92 -19.45 15.78
C CYS A 141 10.38 -20.87 15.39
N ASN A 142 11.59 -21.31 15.76
CA ASN A 142 12.11 -22.62 15.39
C ASN A 142 11.34 -23.78 16.02
N SER A 143 10.66 -23.57 17.16
CA SER A 143 9.82 -24.58 17.78
C SER A 143 8.40 -24.63 17.23
N PHE A 144 8.00 -23.67 16.39
CA PHE A 144 6.63 -23.59 15.87
C PHE A 144 6.41 -24.57 14.72
N LYS A 145 5.20 -25.13 14.66
CA LYS A 145 4.75 -25.99 13.55
C LYS A 145 4.77 -25.20 12.24
N VAL A 146 5.14 -25.86 11.14
CA VAL A 146 5.17 -25.23 9.81
C VAL A 146 3.85 -25.44 9.09
N ARG A 147 3.33 -24.39 8.48
CA ARG A 147 2.19 -24.43 7.55
C ARG A 147 2.60 -23.88 6.19
N ASN A 148 2.43 -24.73 5.18
CA ASN A 148 2.84 -24.48 3.81
C ASN A 148 1.61 -24.23 2.94
N GLU A 149 1.61 -23.14 2.17
CA GLU A 149 0.60 -22.98 1.11
C GLU A 149 0.90 -23.98 -0.02
N LYS A 150 -0.07 -24.84 -0.33
CA LYS A 150 0.12 -25.95 -1.29
C LYS A 150 0.20 -25.49 -2.74
N LEU A 151 -0.49 -24.40 -3.07
CA LEU A 151 -0.69 -23.91 -4.42
C LEU A 151 -0.17 -22.48 -4.54
N SER A 152 0.51 -22.15 -5.63
CA SER A 152 1.02 -20.80 -5.86
C SER A 152 -0.09 -19.86 -6.28
N ALA A 153 -0.06 -18.61 -5.84
CA ALA A 153 -0.95 -17.58 -6.37
C ALA A 153 -2.44 -17.96 -6.23
N THR A 154 -2.80 -18.53 -5.08
CA THR A 154 -4.17 -18.90 -4.72
C THR A 154 -4.44 -18.57 -3.26
N HIS A 155 -5.70 -18.47 -2.88
CA HIS A 155 -6.10 -18.37 -1.48
C HIS A 155 -6.48 -19.76 -0.93
N ASP A 156 -5.61 -20.33 -0.09
CA ASP A 156 -5.80 -21.62 0.57
C ASP A 156 -6.49 -21.46 1.93
N LYS A 157 -7.79 -21.78 1.99
CA LYS A 157 -8.56 -21.77 3.24
C LYS A 157 -8.03 -22.76 4.28
N ASN A 158 -7.40 -23.85 3.87
CA ASN A 158 -6.85 -24.83 4.81
C ASN A 158 -5.62 -24.29 5.53
N LEU A 159 -4.87 -23.38 4.88
CA LEU A 159 -3.72 -22.72 5.50
C LEU A 159 -4.11 -21.96 6.76
N THR A 160 -5.29 -21.33 6.74
CA THR A 160 -5.84 -20.53 7.84
C THR A 160 -6.77 -21.31 8.78
N ASN A 161 -7.03 -22.59 8.49
CA ASN A 161 -7.84 -23.47 9.34
C ASN A 161 -7.01 -24.06 10.49
N PHE A 162 -6.86 -23.27 11.56
CA PHE A 162 -6.20 -23.67 12.81
C PHE A 162 -6.75 -22.92 14.02
N ASN A 163 -6.52 -23.50 15.20
CA ASN A 163 -6.81 -22.88 16.48
C ASN A 163 -5.83 -21.73 16.73
N GLN A 164 -6.37 -20.54 16.97
CA GLN A 164 -5.59 -19.32 17.22
C GLN A 164 -4.70 -19.38 18.48
N LYS A 165 -4.86 -20.37 19.37
CA LYS A 165 -3.93 -20.60 20.50
C LYS A 165 -2.62 -21.26 20.10
N GLU A 166 -2.56 -21.89 18.92
CA GLU A 166 -1.34 -22.50 18.40
C GLU A 166 -0.49 -21.47 17.63
N SER A 167 0.83 -21.67 17.63
CA SER A 167 1.79 -20.82 16.92
C SER A 167 2.37 -21.52 15.70
N PHE A 168 2.55 -20.77 14.61
CA PHE A 168 2.95 -21.34 13.32
C PHE A 168 4.02 -20.52 12.61
N ARG A 169 4.85 -21.21 11.83
CA ARG A 169 5.63 -20.63 10.74
C ARG A 169 4.83 -20.74 9.44
N LEU A 170 4.59 -19.62 8.79
CA LEU A 170 3.94 -19.59 7.48
C LEU A 170 4.99 -19.52 6.38
N ARG A 171 4.90 -20.43 5.40
CA ARG A 171 5.95 -20.64 4.39
C ARG A 171 5.38 -20.82 2.98
N HIS A 172 6.25 -20.65 2.00
CA HIS A 172 5.99 -20.71 0.55
C HIS A 172 5.21 -19.53 0.01
N TYR A 173 4.26 -19.79 -0.89
CA TYR A 173 3.76 -18.80 -1.84
C TYR A 173 3.09 -17.63 -1.12
N LEU A 174 1.96 -17.86 -0.43
CA LEU A 174 1.16 -16.82 0.24
C LEU A 174 0.85 -15.64 -0.71
N GLN A 175 0.69 -15.94 -2.00
CA GLN A 175 0.64 -14.92 -3.06
C GLN A 175 -0.80 -14.56 -3.44
N SER A 176 -1.68 -14.41 -2.45
CA SER A 176 -3.05 -13.96 -2.70
C SER A 176 -3.37 -12.69 -1.94
N TRP A 177 -3.94 -11.72 -2.65
CA TRP A 177 -4.41 -10.48 -2.04
C TRP A 177 -5.52 -10.71 -1.01
N LYS A 178 -6.24 -11.84 -1.13
CA LYS A 178 -7.36 -12.19 -0.24
C LYS A 178 -6.94 -12.33 1.21
N TYR A 179 -5.69 -12.72 1.49
CA TYR A 179 -5.22 -12.87 2.88
C TYR A 179 -5.19 -11.55 3.65
N PHE A 180 -5.00 -10.42 2.97
CA PHE A 180 -4.85 -9.12 3.61
C PHE A 180 -5.87 -8.07 3.15
N PHE A 181 -6.78 -8.45 2.26
CA PHE A 181 -7.82 -7.56 1.73
C PHE A 181 -8.60 -6.79 2.81
N PRO A 182 -9.06 -7.42 3.90
CA PRO A 182 -9.82 -6.69 4.93
C PRO A 182 -9.00 -5.63 5.67
N PHE A 183 -7.67 -5.70 5.60
CA PHE A 183 -6.74 -4.89 6.41
C PHE A 183 -5.83 -4.01 5.55
N ILE A 184 -6.26 -3.64 4.33
CA ILE A 184 -5.44 -2.86 3.39
C ILE A 184 -4.97 -1.55 4.00
N LYS A 185 -5.85 -0.83 4.72
CA LYS A 185 -5.51 0.48 5.31
C LYS A 185 -4.38 0.35 6.32
N GLU A 186 -4.43 -0.67 7.17
CA GLU A 186 -3.41 -0.97 8.16
C GLU A 186 -2.14 -1.52 7.51
N LEU A 187 -2.26 -2.38 6.49
CA LEU A 187 -1.11 -2.92 5.77
C LEU A 187 -0.34 -1.80 5.05
N LYS A 188 -1.02 -0.81 4.44
CA LYS A 188 -0.35 0.35 3.84
C LYS A 188 0.50 1.13 4.84
N LYS A 189 0.07 1.23 6.10
CA LYS A 189 0.89 1.85 7.17
C LYS A 189 2.15 1.03 7.47
N GLN A 190 2.08 -0.29 7.38
CA GLN A 190 3.26 -1.15 7.52
C GLN A 190 4.23 -0.98 6.34
N LEU A 191 3.70 -0.89 5.12
CA LEU A 191 4.48 -0.87 3.88
C LEU A 191 4.85 0.55 3.42
N THR A 192 5.16 1.44 4.38
CA THR A 192 5.72 2.77 4.07
C THR A 192 7.23 2.67 3.95
N PHE A 193 7.83 3.11 2.84
CA PHE A 193 9.30 3.06 2.66
C PHE A 193 10.04 3.90 3.71
N ARG A 194 11.24 3.45 4.10
CA ARG A 194 12.12 4.22 4.99
C ARG A 194 12.65 5.48 4.32
N ALA A 195 12.95 6.50 5.14
CA ALA A 195 13.37 7.83 4.68
C ALA A 195 14.58 7.81 3.72
N GLU A 196 15.58 6.96 3.98
CA GLU A 196 16.75 6.81 3.09
C GLU A 196 16.35 6.41 1.67
N ILE A 197 15.43 5.44 1.54
CA ILE A 197 14.93 5.00 0.23
C ILE A 197 14.10 6.10 -0.41
N VAL A 198 13.22 6.76 0.36
CA VAL A 198 12.39 7.87 -0.12
C VAL A 198 13.26 9.03 -0.65
N ASN A 199 14.35 9.35 0.03
CA ASN A 199 15.27 10.41 -0.39
C ASN A 199 15.96 10.06 -1.72
N ASN A 200 16.47 8.83 -1.86
CA ASN A 200 17.05 8.36 -3.12
C ASN A 200 16.05 8.42 -4.28
N VAL A 201 14.80 8.01 -4.03
CA VAL A 201 13.74 8.07 -5.04
C VAL A 201 13.45 9.52 -5.43
N ARG A 202 13.32 10.43 -4.46
CA ARG A 202 13.05 11.85 -4.70
C ARG A 202 14.11 12.47 -5.60
N GLU A 203 15.39 12.20 -5.32
CA GLU A 203 16.51 12.69 -6.13
C GLU A 203 16.46 12.14 -7.56
N ASN A 204 16.18 10.84 -7.71
CA ASN A 204 16.05 10.21 -9.02
C ASN A 204 14.88 10.81 -9.82
N ILE A 205 13.70 10.96 -9.22
CA ILE A 205 12.53 11.54 -9.89
C ILE A 205 12.82 13.00 -10.30
N VAL A 206 13.44 13.80 -9.46
CA VAL A 206 13.82 15.19 -9.81
C VAL A 206 14.74 15.22 -11.02
N LYS A 207 15.77 14.35 -11.07
CA LYS A 207 16.68 14.25 -12.23
C LYS A 207 15.94 13.85 -13.50
N ILE A 208 15.01 12.90 -13.41
CA ILE A 208 14.19 12.45 -14.55
C ILE A 208 13.32 13.60 -15.04
N LEU A 209 12.61 14.29 -14.14
CA LEU A 209 11.77 15.42 -14.51
C LEU A 209 12.59 16.53 -15.19
N HIS A 210 13.78 16.87 -14.68
CA HIS A 210 14.66 17.84 -15.33
C HIS A 210 15.15 17.39 -16.71
N LYS A 211 15.42 16.09 -16.90
CA LYS A 211 15.87 15.54 -18.18
C LYS A 211 14.79 15.65 -19.27
N TYR A 212 13.53 15.43 -18.91
CA TYR A 212 12.42 15.40 -19.88
C TYR A 212 11.60 16.68 -19.92
N ASN A 213 11.77 17.63 -18.99
CA ASN A 213 11.02 18.89 -18.95
C ASN A 213 11.87 20.13 -18.56
N ASN A 214 11.68 21.20 -19.34
CA ASN A 214 11.99 22.61 -18.99
C ASN A 214 10.82 23.30 -18.25
N VAL A 215 9.78 22.57 -17.83
CA VAL A 215 8.50 23.12 -17.31
C VAL A 215 8.11 22.44 -16.00
N SER A 216 7.44 23.19 -15.12
CA SER A 216 7.17 22.85 -13.72
C SER A 216 6.64 21.43 -13.50
N SER A 217 7.11 20.81 -12.41
CA SER A 217 6.82 19.44 -11.96
C SER A 217 5.33 19.11 -11.76
N TYR A 218 4.43 20.10 -11.84
CA TYR A 218 3.03 19.97 -11.40
C TYR A 218 2.09 19.29 -12.41
N ASN A 219 2.52 19.03 -13.65
CA ASN A 219 1.63 18.47 -14.70
C ASN A 219 2.21 17.27 -15.46
N THR A 220 3.17 16.54 -14.87
CA THR A 220 3.78 15.35 -15.50
C THR A 220 3.15 14.08 -14.95
N THR A 221 2.69 13.18 -15.84
CA THR A 221 2.20 11.85 -15.45
C THR A 221 3.36 10.86 -15.49
N LEU A 222 3.67 10.23 -14.36
CA LEU A 222 4.68 9.18 -14.30
C LEU A 222 4.00 7.81 -14.37
N VAL A 223 4.45 6.96 -15.31
CA VAL A 223 3.99 5.58 -15.44
C VAL A 223 5.17 4.64 -15.21
N GLY A 224 5.15 3.93 -14.10
CA GLY A 224 6.17 2.93 -13.79
C GLY A 224 5.99 1.69 -14.67
N VAL A 225 7.06 1.15 -15.22
CA VAL A 225 7.02 -0.04 -16.07
C VAL A 225 7.98 -1.07 -15.51
N HIS A 226 7.45 -2.18 -15.00
CA HIS A 226 8.27 -3.30 -14.55
C HIS A 226 8.28 -4.43 -15.59
N ILE A 227 9.43 -4.63 -16.23
CA ILE A 227 9.65 -5.68 -17.24
C ILE A 227 10.46 -6.82 -16.62
N ARG A 228 9.76 -7.86 -16.18
CA ARG A 228 10.37 -9.12 -15.73
C ARG A 228 10.67 -10.06 -16.88
N ARG A 229 11.95 -10.43 -17.00
CA ARG A 229 12.50 -11.44 -17.93
C ARG A 229 13.66 -12.21 -17.27
N GLY A 230 14.81 -12.38 -17.94
CA GLY A 230 15.96 -13.11 -17.43
C GLY A 230 15.69 -14.60 -17.24
N ASP A 231 15.83 -15.11 -16.02
CA ASP A 231 15.75 -16.54 -15.71
C ASP A 231 14.43 -17.21 -16.16
N ILE A 232 13.32 -16.46 -16.23
CA ILE A 232 12.03 -17.00 -16.64
C ILE A 232 11.86 -17.15 -18.15
N VAL A 233 12.69 -16.51 -18.97
CA VAL A 233 12.60 -16.57 -20.45
C VAL A 233 12.80 -18.01 -20.95
N LYS A 234 13.73 -18.73 -20.34
CA LYS A 234 14.02 -20.15 -20.66
C LYS A 234 13.13 -21.14 -19.91
N SER A 235 12.16 -20.66 -19.13
CA SER A 235 11.31 -21.54 -18.33
C SER A 235 10.27 -22.27 -19.17
N ARG A 236 10.03 -23.54 -18.86
CA ARG A 236 8.91 -24.32 -19.42
C ARG A 236 7.56 -23.95 -18.81
N ASN A 237 7.54 -23.17 -17.73
CA ASN A 237 6.33 -22.82 -17.00
C ASN A 237 5.81 -21.40 -17.28
N TRP A 238 6.70 -20.46 -17.62
CA TRP A 238 6.37 -19.05 -17.73
C TRP A 238 6.26 -18.59 -19.18
N ASN A 239 5.22 -17.82 -19.46
CA ASN A 239 5.21 -16.86 -20.55
C ASN A 239 5.84 -15.55 -20.05
N VAL A 240 6.47 -14.82 -20.97
CA VAL A 240 6.99 -13.47 -20.72
C VAL A 240 6.21 -12.49 -21.57
N ALA A 241 6.08 -11.25 -21.08
CA ALA A 241 5.44 -10.20 -21.85
C ALA A 241 6.12 -10.03 -23.21
N THR A 242 5.28 -9.90 -24.23
CA THR A 242 5.71 -9.71 -25.61
C THR A 242 5.84 -8.21 -25.93
N PRO A 243 6.54 -7.83 -27.02
CA PRO A 243 6.56 -6.44 -27.49
C PRO A 243 5.14 -5.89 -27.73
N GLU A 244 4.23 -6.71 -28.26
CA GLU A 244 2.85 -6.31 -28.54
C GLU A 244 2.08 -5.97 -27.27
N TYR A 245 2.33 -6.69 -26.17
CA TYR A 245 1.77 -6.31 -24.87
C TYR A 245 2.27 -4.94 -24.42
N LEU A 246 3.57 -4.65 -24.55
CA LEU A 246 4.12 -3.35 -24.16
C LEU A 246 3.50 -2.22 -24.98
N ILE A 247 3.33 -2.41 -26.28
CA ILE A 247 2.69 -1.43 -27.17
C ILE A 247 1.24 -1.18 -26.71
N ARG A 248 0.44 -2.23 -26.47
CA ARG A 248 -0.94 -2.08 -25.99
C ARG A 248 -1.01 -1.38 -24.64
N ALA A 249 -0.14 -1.74 -23.70
CA ALA A 249 -0.11 -1.16 -22.37
C ALA A 249 0.31 0.32 -22.39
N VAL A 250 1.32 0.68 -23.20
CA VAL A 250 1.73 2.08 -23.40
C VAL A 250 0.59 2.89 -24.02
N ASN A 251 -0.07 2.38 -25.06
CA ASN A 251 -1.18 3.06 -25.72
C ASN A 251 -2.36 3.28 -24.77
N TYR A 252 -2.69 2.27 -23.94
CA TYR A 252 -3.73 2.41 -22.91
C TYR A 252 -3.57 3.67 -22.05
N PHE A 253 -2.34 4.01 -21.65
CA PHE A 253 -2.04 5.22 -20.88
C PHE A 253 -1.96 6.47 -21.75
N LYS A 254 -1.37 6.41 -22.95
CA LYS A 254 -1.31 7.54 -23.90
C LYS A 254 -2.69 8.06 -24.29
N ASP A 255 -3.68 7.18 -24.36
CA ASP A 255 -5.06 7.52 -24.70
C ASP A 255 -5.78 8.26 -23.56
N ARG A 256 -5.31 8.13 -22.32
CA ARG A 256 -5.98 8.64 -21.11
C ARG A 256 -5.27 9.81 -20.44
N TYR A 257 -3.95 9.88 -20.58
CA TYR A 257 -3.11 10.84 -19.88
C TYR A 257 -2.25 11.64 -20.86
N LYS A 258 -1.81 12.82 -20.43
CA LYS A 258 -0.92 13.71 -21.20
C LYS A 258 0.38 13.91 -20.44
N ASN A 259 1.41 14.37 -21.17
CA ASN A 259 2.74 14.64 -20.62
C ASN A 259 3.28 13.46 -19.80
N ILE A 260 3.35 12.28 -20.43
CA ILE A 260 3.67 11.01 -19.77
C ILE A 260 5.17 10.74 -19.88
N ILE A 261 5.80 10.38 -18.75
CA ILE A 261 7.12 9.76 -18.74
C ILE A 261 6.98 8.33 -18.23
N PHE A 262 7.45 7.38 -19.04
CA PHE A 262 7.51 5.97 -18.65
C PHE A 262 8.84 5.70 -17.94
N ILE A 263 8.80 5.23 -16.70
CA ILE A 263 10.01 4.87 -15.93
C ILE A 263 10.15 3.35 -15.90
N VAL A 264 11.14 2.82 -16.60
CA VAL A 264 11.31 1.38 -16.84
C VAL A 264 12.37 0.79 -15.93
N ALA A 265 11.97 -0.20 -15.12
CA ALA A 265 12.88 -1.10 -14.42
C ALA A 265 12.79 -2.50 -15.03
N SER A 266 13.94 -3.13 -15.27
CA SER A 266 14.02 -4.45 -15.89
C SER A 266 15.24 -5.21 -15.43
N ASN A 267 15.10 -6.53 -15.30
CA ASN A 267 16.25 -7.41 -15.08
C ASN A 267 16.88 -7.91 -16.39
N GLU A 268 16.46 -7.36 -17.53
CA GLU A 268 17.02 -7.60 -18.87
C GLU A 268 16.95 -6.29 -19.68
N MET A 269 17.78 -5.32 -19.28
CA MET A 269 17.74 -3.96 -19.81
C MET A 269 17.92 -3.84 -21.33
N PRO A 270 18.82 -4.60 -22.00
CA PRO A 270 18.95 -4.55 -23.46
C PRO A 270 17.65 -4.90 -24.19
N TRP A 271 16.89 -5.89 -23.68
CA TRP A 271 15.61 -6.26 -24.27
C TRP A 271 14.57 -5.15 -24.06
N ALA A 272 14.52 -4.56 -22.86
CA ALA A 272 13.60 -3.46 -22.56
C ALA A 272 13.84 -2.25 -23.48
N LYS A 273 15.10 -1.84 -23.65
CA LYS A 273 15.48 -0.73 -24.54
C LYS A 273 15.14 -0.99 -26.01
N LYS A 274 15.20 -2.26 -26.45
CA LYS A 274 14.88 -2.65 -27.82
C LYS A 274 13.38 -2.61 -28.14
N TYR A 275 12.53 -2.99 -27.19
CA TYR A 275 11.10 -3.24 -27.47
C TYR A 275 10.13 -2.26 -26.80
N MET A 276 10.61 -1.36 -25.94
CA MET A 276 9.79 -0.19 -25.58
C MET A 276 9.57 0.68 -26.83
N PRO A 277 8.35 1.22 -27.04
CA PRO A 277 8.09 2.14 -28.15
C PRO A 277 9.09 3.29 -28.19
N SER A 278 9.51 3.71 -29.38
CA SER A 278 10.52 4.77 -29.55
C SER A 278 9.94 6.18 -29.60
N ASP A 279 8.62 6.31 -29.79
CA ASP A 279 7.87 7.57 -29.92
C ASP A 279 7.34 8.12 -28.59
N ILE A 280 7.96 7.73 -27.47
CA ILE A 280 7.53 8.10 -26.11
C ILE A 280 8.70 8.58 -25.25
N SER A 281 8.40 9.40 -24.23
CA SER A 281 9.37 9.74 -23.19
C SER A 281 9.56 8.55 -22.26
N VAL A 282 10.74 7.93 -22.31
CA VAL A 282 11.08 6.76 -21.51
C VAL A 282 12.41 6.93 -20.80
N GLU A 283 12.42 6.74 -19.49
CA GLU A 283 13.64 6.63 -18.67
C GLU A 283 13.87 5.18 -18.27
N PHE A 284 15.12 4.72 -18.35
CA PHE A 284 15.51 3.38 -17.90
C PHE A 284 16.33 3.48 -16.61
N ILE A 285 15.85 2.85 -15.54
CA ILE A 285 16.50 2.85 -14.23
C ILE A 285 17.11 1.49 -13.89
N GLN A 286 18.21 1.48 -13.16
CA GLN A 286 18.86 0.27 -12.67
C GLN A 286 19.55 0.56 -11.33
N ASN A 287 18.80 0.43 -10.24
CA ASN A 287 19.31 0.65 -8.88
C ASN A 287 19.29 -0.67 -8.07
N LYS A 288 19.42 -0.55 -6.75
CA LYS A 288 19.05 -1.65 -5.85
C LYS A 288 17.55 -1.92 -5.96
N ALA A 289 17.18 -3.19 -5.84
CA ALA A 289 15.80 -3.65 -6.02
C ALA A 289 14.76 -2.88 -5.18
N GLU A 290 15.09 -2.53 -3.94
CA GLU A 290 14.21 -1.72 -3.08
C GLU A 290 14.05 -0.27 -3.55
N VAL A 291 15.08 0.33 -4.17
CA VAL A 291 15.01 1.68 -4.74
C VAL A 291 14.24 1.67 -6.05
N ASP A 292 14.45 0.67 -6.92
CA ASP A 292 13.67 0.51 -8.14
C ASP A 292 12.17 0.32 -7.81
N MET A 293 11.85 -0.55 -6.84
CA MET A 293 10.46 -0.75 -6.42
C MET A 293 9.84 0.53 -5.86
N ALA A 294 10.58 1.26 -5.01
CA ALA A 294 10.09 2.52 -4.44
C ALA A 294 9.93 3.62 -5.51
N THR A 295 10.79 3.64 -6.53
CA THR A 295 10.67 4.55 -7.68
C THR A 295 9.41 4.25 -8.48
N LEU A 296 9.17 2.97 -8.81
CA LEU A 296 7.95 2.55 -9.50
C LEU A 296 6.69 2.80 -8.65
N ALA A 297 6.76 2.57 -7.34
CA ALA A 297 5.68 2.84 -6.40
C ALA A 297 5.40 4.33 -6.18
N SER A 298 6.30 5.23 -6.62
CA SER A 298 6.10 6.68 -6.57
C SER A 298 5.51 7.23 -7.88
N CYS A 299 5.30 6.38 -8.89
CA CYS A 299 4.63 6.75 -10.13
C CYS A 299 3.12 6.85 -9.94
N ASN A 300 2.44 7.60 -10.80
CA ASN A 300 0.98 7.73 -10.77
C ASN A 300 0.29 6.42 -11.16
N HIS A 301 0.83 5.71 -12.15
CA HIS A 301 0.27 4.46 -12.68
C HIS A 301 1.36 3.42 -12.93
N THR A 302 0.99 2.18 -13.23
CA THR A 302 1.97 1.12 -13.44
C THR A 302 1.61 0.14 -14.56
N ILE A 303 2.56 -0.15 -15.44
CA ILE A 303 2.55 -1.30 -16.33
C ILE A 303 3.39 -2.41 -15.69
N ILE A 304 2.79 -3.58 -15.44
CA ILE A 304 3.51 -4.72 -14.89
C ILE A 304 3.52 -5.87 -15.88
N THR A 305 4.63 -6.58 -16.02
CA THR A 305 4.64 -7.83 -16.80
C THR A 305 4.28 -9.02 -15.90
N VAL A 306 5.27 -9.80 -15.48
CA VAL A 306 5.07 -11.02 -14.69
C VAL A 306 5.81 -10.95 -13.36
N GLY A 307 5.29 -11.68 -12.37
CA GLY A 307 5.93 -11.86 -11.07
C GLY A 307 5.61 -10.78 -10.03
N SER A 308 6.02 -11.06 -8.79
CA SER A 308 5.60 -10.33 -7.59
C SER A 308 6.24 -8.96 -7.42
N PHE A 309 7.40 -8.69 -8.04
CA PHE A 309 8.04 -7.38 -7.94
C PHE A 309 7.18 -6.29 -8.60
N GLY A 310 6.74 -6.53 -9.83
CA GLY A 310 5.82 -5.64 -10.53
C GLY A 310 4.48 -5.54 -9.80
N TRP A 311 3.94 -6.68 -9.35
CA TRP A 311 2.71 -6.72 -8.55
C TRP A 311 2.77 -5.76 -7.36
N TRP A 312 3.81 -5.84 -6.53
CA TRP A 312 3.95 -4.94 -5.38
C TRP A 312 4.21 -3.49 -5.77
N SER A 313 4.93 -3.25 -6.86
CA SER A 313 5.15 -1.89 -7.37
C SER A 313 3.81 -1.22 -7.74
N GLY A 314 2.94 -1.92 -8.47
CA GLY A 314 1.61 -1.41 -8.83
C GLY A 314 0.66 -1.25 -7.64
N TRP A 315 0.66 -2.21 -6.71
CA TRP A 315 -0.19 -2.13 -5.52
C TRP A 315 0.21 -0.96 -4.60
N LEU A 316 1.51 -0.69 -4.47
CA LEU A 316 2.03 0.43 -3.67
C LEU A 316 1.80 1.79 -4.35
N ALA A 317 1.91 1.87 -5.68
CA ALA A 317 1.60 3.08 -6.45
C ALA A 317 0.14 3.51 -6.29
N GLY A 318 -0.79 2.56 -6.36
CA GLY A 318 -2.21 2.79 -6.03
C GLY A 318 -3.03 3.52 -7.10
N GLY A 319 -2.48 3.82 -8.27
CA GLY A 319 -3.26 4.25 -9.43
C GLY A 319 -3.66 3.09 -10.35
N GLU A 320 -3.99 3.40 -11.61
CA GLU A 320 -4.27 2.38 -12.63
C GLU A 320 -3.08 1.45 -12.87
N VAL A 321 -3.39 0.15 -13.01
CA VAL A 321 -2.39 -0.89 -13.27
C VAL A 321 -2.83 -1.75 -14.45
N THR A 322 -1.99 -1.85 -15.47
CA THR A 322 -2.14 -2.84 -16.55
C THR A 322 -1.21 -4.03 -16.31
N TYR A 323 -1.68 -5.26 -16.51
CA TYR A 323 -0.89 -6.47 -16.29
C TYR A 323 -0.92 -7.44 -17.48
N PHE A 324 0.16 -8.22 -17.64
CA PHE A 324 0.23 -9.27 -18.65
C PHE A 324 -0.65 -10.46 -18.25
N LYS A 325 -1.76 -10.65 -18.96
CA LYS A 325 -2.88 -11.50 -18.51
C LYS A 325 -2.53 -12.98 -18.34
N TRP A 326 -1.64 -13.52 -19.17
CA TRP A 326 -1.39 -14.96 -19.27
C TRP A 326 0.07 -15.34 -18.98
N PRO A 327 0.53 -15.19 -17.73
CA PRO A 327 1.92 -15.42 -17.36
C PRO A 327 2.32 -16.90 -17.32
N ALA A 328 1.37 -17.84 -17.29
CA ALA A 328 1.66 -19.27 -17.28
C ALA A 328 1.52 -19.86 -18.70
N LYS A 329 2.42 -20.76 -19.06
CA LYS A 329 2.34 -21.53 -20.31
C LYS A 329 1.19 -22.53 -20.24
N GLN A 330 0.44 -22.65 -21.33
CA GLN A 330 -0.62 -23.63 -21.46
C GLN A 330 -0.09 -25.05 -21.24
N GLY A 331 -0.82 -25.86 -20.45
CA GLY A 331 -0.46 -27.20 -20.04
C GLY A 331 0.62 -27.29 -18.96
N SER A 332 1.22 -26.18 -18.55
CA SER A 332 2.34 -26.19 -17.61
C SER A 332 1.92 -26.48 -16.17
N GLY A 333 2.87 -26.94 -15.35
CA GLY A 333 2.63 -27.13 -13.92
C GLY A 333 2.36 -25.83 -13.16
N LEU A 334 2.71 -24.67 -13.74
CA LEU A 334 2.36 -23.37 -13.18
C LEU A 334 0.89 -23.03 -13.44
N GLU A 335 0.41 -23.23 -14.67
CA GLU A 335 -1.00 -22.99 -15.02
C GLU A 335 -1.93 -23.79 -14.11
N LYS A 336 -1.62 -25.08 -13.87
CA LYS A 336 -2.40 -25.96 -12.99
C LYS A 336 -2.46 -25.52 -11.53
N ARG A 337 -1.53 -24.66 -11.09
CA ARG A 337 -1.41 -24.24 -9.68
C ARG A 337 -1.84 -22.81 -9.42
N MET A 338 -1.91 -21.96 -10.44
CA MET A 338 -2.27 -20.55 -10.29
C MET A 338 -3.78 -20.34 -10.34
N ASN A 339 -4.27 -19.45 -9.48
CA ASN A 339 -5.60 -18.87 -9.62
C ASN A 339 -5.46 -17.37 -9.92
N TYR A 340 -5.68 -16.97 -11.16
CA TYR A 340 -5.51 -15.58 -11.58
C TYR A 340 -6.40 -14.60 -10.81
N THR A 341 -7.60 -15.02 -10.40
CA THR A 341 -8.53 -14.17 -9.64
C THR A 341 -8.09 -13.96 -8.18
N ASP A 342 -7.28 -14.88 -7.65
CA ASP A 342 -6.69 -14.78 -6.32
C ASP A 342 -5.35 -14.04 -6.34
N TYR A 343 -4.68 -14.00 -7.49
CA TYR A 343 -3.39 -13.36 -7.68
C TYR A 343 -3.50 -11.90 -8.09
N PHE A 344 -4.14 -11.61 -9.23
CA PHE A 344 -4.24 -10.24 -9.74
C PHE A 344 -5.26 -9.46 -8.91
N TYR A 345 -4.87 -8.26 -8.51
CA TYR A 345 -5.67 -7.45 -7.61
C TYR A 345 -6.94 -6.94 -8.33
N PRO A 346 -8.11 -6.92 -7.68
CA PRO A 346 -9.35 -6.45 -8.30
C PRO A 346 -9.23 -5.00 -8.79
N GLY A 347 -9.80 -4.73 -9.97
CA GLY A 347 -9.78 -3.43 -10.61
C GLY A 347 -8.57 -3.17 -11.52
N TRP A 348 -7.59 -4.07 -11.56
CA TRP A 348 -6.49 -3.99 -12.53
C TRP A 348 -6.91 -4.45 -13.92
N ILE A 349 -6.24 -3.93 -14.95
CA ILE A 349 -6.57 -4.13 -16.36
C ILE A 349 -5.65 -5.18 -16.97
N GLY A 350 -6.19 -6.36 -17.32
CA GLY A 350 -5.43 -7.41 -18.00
C GLY A 350 -5.43 -7.22 -19.51
N LEU A 351 -4.26 -7.07 -20.13
CA LEU A 351 -4.08 -6.82 -21.57
C LEU A 351 -3.38 -7.96 -22.32
#